data_AF-A0A9E7B7S2-F1
#
_entry.id   AF-A0A9E7B7S2-F1
#
_cell.length_a   1.000
_cell.length_b   1.000
_cell.length_c   1.000
_cell.angle_alpha   90.00
_cell.angle_beta   90.00
_cell.angle_gamma   90.00
#
_symmetry.space_group_name_H-M   'P 1'
#
loop_
_entity.id
_entity.type
_entity.pdbx_description
1 polymer ?
#
loop_
_entity_poly.entity_id
_entity_poly.type
_entity_poly.pdbx_seq_one_letter_code
_entity_poly.pdbx_strand_id
1 'polypeptide(L)'
;ANGKFYKTDVADTEQLFRIIQSIPSPKAEPFKVWLAQIASERLDEMQDPEITIDRALEQYLKLGYSENWINQRLKSIEIRKELTDEWKKRGLKEGQQFATLTDIITKVWAGKTTKEYKILKGLKKENLRDNMTNTELILNMLAEASTKDISQATNPENFEESKIVARQGGNVAKVARLELEAKTGKKVVTSLNAKSVLHEKKSAKKLNPEKPIEE
;
A
#
# COMPACT_ATOMS: atom_id res chain seq x y z
N ALA A 1 4.40 17.97 -42.25
CA ALA A 1 4.65 17.90 -40.80
C ALA A 1 5.94 18.67 -40.49
N ASN A 2 5.83 19.75 -39.74
CA ASN A 2 6.92 20.65 -39.35
C ASN A 2 7.75 20.00 -38.22
N GLY A 3 8.91 19.44 -38.57
CA GLY A 3 9.84 18.75 -37.67
C GLY A 3 10.49 19.66 -36.61
N LYS A 4 9.68 20.19 -35.69
CA LYS A 4 10.17 20.95 -34.54
C LYS A 4 10.42 19.97 -33.38
N PHE A 5 11.70 19.69 -33.13
CA PHE A 5 12.14 19.17 -31.84
C PHE A 5 11.98 20.28 -30.80
N TYR A 6 10.95 20.19 -29.97
CA TYR A 6 10.93 20.92 -28.71
C TYR A 6 11.82 20.14 -27.74
N LYS A 7 13.08 20.57 -27.54
CA LYS A 7 13.77 20.27 -26.29
C LYS A 7 13.00 21.01 -25.20
N THR A 8 11.99 20.37 -24.64
CA THR A 8 11.34 20.92 -23.46
C THR A 8 12.36 20.81 -22.34
N ASP A 9 12.82 21.93 -21.80
CA ASP A 9 13.69 21.98 -20.61
C ASP A 9 12.89 21.53 -19.39
N VAL A 10 12.63 20.22 -19.30
CA VAL A 10 12.05 19.58 -18.12
C VAL A 10 13.22 19.15 -17.25
N ALA A 11 13.56 20.00 -16.28
CA ALA A 11 14.47 19.61 -15.21
C ALA A 11 13.82 18.51 -14.37
N ASP A 12 14.54 17.41 -14.15
CA ASP A 12 14.12 16.40 -13.17
C ASP A 12 14.26 16.94 -11.74
N THR A 13 13.70 16.22 -10.77
CA THR A 13 13.69 16.66 -9.37
C THR A 13 15.11 16.86 -8.81
N GLU A 14 16.07 16.02 -9.20
CA GLU A 14 17.46 16.15 -8.75
C GLU A 14 18.09 17.44 -9.31
N GLN A 15 17.89 17.71 -10.59
CA GLN A 15 18.37 18.93 -11.24
C GLN A 15 17.75 20.17 -10.61
N LEU A 16 16.46 20.15 -10.28
CA LEU A 16 15.80 21.23 -9.55
C LEU A 16 16.42 21.45 -8.17
N PHE A 17 16.69 20.39 -7.40
CA PHE A 17 17.34 20.51 -6.10
C PHE A 17 18.77 21.08 -6.22
N ARG A 18 19.54 20.67 -7.23
CA ARG A 18 20.87 21.25 -7.50
C ARG A 18 20.80 22.73 -7.87
N ILE A 19 19.82 23.14 -8.66
CA ILE A 19 19.59 24.56 -8.97
C ILE A 19 19.26 25.32 -7.69
N ILE A 20 18.38 24.80 -6.83
CA ILE A 20 18.05 25.47 -5.57
C ILE A 20 19.28 25.62 -4.66
N GLN A 21 20.13 24.59 -4.60
CA GLN A 21 21.39 24.64 -3.86
C GLN A 21 22.36 25.73 -4.38
N SER A 22 22.38 25.98 -5.69
CA SER A 22 23.29 26.97 -6.31
C SER A 22 22.85 28.42 -6.18
N ILE A 23 21.59 28.71 -5.85
CA ILE A 23 21.08 30.08 -5.70
C ILE A 23 21.70 30.77 -4.47
N PRO A 24 22.48 31.85 -4.61
CA PRO A 24 23.09 32.57 -3.49
C PRO A 24 22.13 33.63 -2.95
N SER A 25 20.96 33.21 -2.45
CA SER A 25 19.94 34.10 -1.91
C SER A 25 19.51 33.67 -0.50
N PRO A 26 19.36 34.60 0.46
CA PRO A 26 18.76 34.30 1.77
C PRO A 26 17.35 33.70 1.67
N LYS A 27 16.64 33.92 0.55
CA LYS A 27 15.32 33.33 0.31
C LYS A 27 15.37 31.82 0.01
N ALA A 28 16.50 31.32 -0.50
CA ALA A 28 16.70 29.89 -0.76
C ALA A 28 17.19 29.15 0.50
N GLU A 29 17.73 29.87 1.49
CA GLU A 29 18.35 29.28 2.67
C GLU A 29 17.42 28.37 3.49
N PRO A 30 16.14 28.71 3.75
CA PRO A 30 15.23 27.80 4.46
C PRO A 30 15.08 26.44 3.76
N PHE A 31 15.08 26.43 2.42
CA PHE A 31 14.98 25.19 1.65
C PHE A 31 16.28 24.39 1.69
N LYS A 32 17.43 25.05 1.68
CA LYS A 32 18.75 24.40 1.80
C LYS A 32 18.92 23.77 3.18
N VAL A 33 18.54 24.47 4.25
CA VAL A 33 18.54 23.95 5.61
C VAL A 33 17.61 22.74 5.71
N TRP A 34 16.41 22.83 5.15
CA TRP A 34 15.49 21.69 5.10
C TRP A 34 16.08 20.48 4.35
N LEU A 35 16.72 20.68 3.19
CA LEU A 35 17.41 19.60 2.47
C LEU A 35 18.56 19.00 3.29
N ALA A 36 19.35 19.83 3.98
CA ALA A 36 20.44 19.37 4.84
C ALA A 36 19.91 18.53 6.02
N GLN A 37 18.80 18.95 6.62
CA GLN A 37 18.13 18.19 7.66
C GLN A 37 17.66 16.82 7.14
N ILE A 38 16.97 16.77 5.99
CA ILE A 38 16.52 15.50 5.40
C ILE A 38 17.72 14.59 5.07
N ALA A 39 18.82 15.15 4.57
CA ALA A 39 20.04 14.38 4.30
C ALA A 39 20.67 13.81 5.59
N SER A 40 20.73 14.61 6.66
CA SER A 40 21.21 14.16 7.97
C SER A 40 20.33 13.06 8.54
N GLU A 41 19.02 13.28 8.57
CA GLU A 41 18.04 12.27 9.01
C GLU A 41 18.17 10.97 8.22
N ARG A 42 18.44 11.05 6.90
CA ARG A 42 18.63 9.87 6.07
C ARG A 42 19.92 9.12 6.41
N LEU A 43 20.99 9.82 6.79
CA LEU A 43 22.22 9.19 7.28
C LEU A 43 21.98 8.49 8.62
N ASP A 44 21.23 9.11 9.52
CA ASP A 44 20.85 8.51 10.81
C ASP A 44 20.01 7.25 10.58
N GLU A 45 19.01 7.29 9.70
CA GLU A 45 18.21 6.13 9.31
C GLU A 45 19.02 4.99 8.65
N MET A 46 20.14 5.30 7.99
CA MET A 46 21.02 4.27 7.41
C MET A 46 21.84 3.57 8.48
N GLN A 47 22.17 4.27 9.58
CA GLN A 47 22.84 3.69 10.74
C GLN A 47 21.87 2.93 11.62
N ASP A 48 20.67 3.47 11.79
CA ASP A 48 19.59 2.89 12.57
C ASP A 48 18.27 2.85 11.76
N PRO A 49 18.01 1.73 11.07
CA PRO A 49 16.77 1.55 10.30
C PRO A 49 15.48 1.61 11.14
N GLU A 50 15.54 1.41 12.46
CA GLU A 50 14.37 1.46 13.34
C GLU A 50 13.74 2.86 13.35
N ILE A 51 14.56 3.91 13.23
CA ILE A 51 14.11 5.31 13.08
C ILE A 51 13.12 5.46 11.92
N THR A 52 13.31 4.72 10.82
CA THR A 52 12.40 4.76 9.67
C THR A 52 11.05 4.12 10.01
N ILE A 53 11.05 3.06 10.80
CA ILE A 53 9.83 2.37 11.25
C ILE A 53 9.05 3.29 12.19
N ASP A 54 9.71 3.89 13.18
CA ASP A 54 9.08 4.80 14.13
C ASP A 54 8.51 6.04 13.45
N ARG A 55 9.25 6.60 12.49
CA ARG A 55 8.77 7.72 11.67
C ARG A 55 7.54 7.33 10.86
N ALA A 56 7.51 6.13 10.28
CA ALA A 56 6.34 5.65 9.55
C ALA A 56 5.12 5.49 10.50
N LEU A 57 5.33 4.94 11.69
CA LEU A 57 4.30 4.83 12.73
C LEU A 57 3.74 6.22 13.10
N GLU A 58 4.63 7.18 13.41
CA GLU A 58 4.24 8.55 13.73
C GLU A 58 3.45 9.22 12.61
N GLN A 59 3.86 9.04 11.34
CA GLN A 59 3.16 9.62 10.20
C GLN A 59 1.72 9.11 10.12
N TYR A 60 1.50 7.80 10.30
CA TYR A 60 0.15 7.25 10.33
C TYR A 60 -0.65 7.73 11.55
N LEU A 61 -0.03 7.86 12.72
CA LEU A 61 -0.67 8.42 13.92
C LEU A 61 -1.11 9.89 13.69
N LYS A 62 -0.25 10.71 13.07
CA LYS A 62 -0.55 12.11 12.70
C LYS A 62 -1.72 12.21 11.70
N LEU A 63 -1.91 11.21 10.85
CA LEU A 63 -3.08 11.11 9.96
C LEU A 63 -4.37 10.68 10.68
N GLY A 64 -4.28 10.31 11.96
CA GLY A 64 -5.40 9.94 12.82
C GLY A 64 -5.77 8.46 12.79
N TYR A 65 -4.88 7.59 12.28
CA TYR A 65 -5.08 6.14 12.33
C TYR A 65 -4.75 5.60 13.72
N SER A 66 -5.45 4.54 14.13
CA SER A 66 -5.16 3.83 15.38
C SER A 66 -3.98 2.88 15.22
N GLU A 67 -3.18 2.65 16.27
CA GLU A 67 -2.07 1.70 16.26
C GLU A 67 -2.44 0.31 15.74
N ASN A 68 -3.58 -0.25 16.16
CA ASN A 68 -4.04 -1.55 15.63
C ASN A 68 -4.23 -1.54 14.11
N TRP A 69 -4.76 -0.43 13.57
CA TRP A 69 -4.91 -0.26 12.12
C TRP A 69 -3.53 -0.27 11.45
N ILE A 70 -2.55 0.43 12.03
CA ILE A 70 -1.18 0.54 11.51
C ILE A 70 -0.48 -0.82 11.55
N ASN A 71 -0.53 -1.51 12.69
CA ASN A 71 0.07 -2.83 12.89
C ASN A 71 -0.47 -3.85 11.89
N GLN A 72 -1.77 -3.81 11.57
CA GLN A 72 -2.33 -4.68 10.52
C GLN A 72 -1.74 -4.38 9.13
N ARG A 73 -1.47 -3.11 8.80
CA ARG A 73 -0.89 -2.74 7.50
C ARG A 73 0.58 -3.13 7.44
N LEU A 74 1.33 -2.97 8.53
CA LEU A 74 2.71 -3.45 8.64
C LEU A 74 2.79 -4.97 8.44
N LYS A 75 1.94 -5.75 9.12
CA LYS A 75 1.85 -7.21 8.90
C LYS A 75 1.49 -7.57 7.45
N SER A 76 0.63 -6.78 6.81
CA SER A 76 0.31 -7.02 5.40
C SER A 76 1.52 -6.83 4.47
N ILE A 77 2.44 -5.92 4.82
CA ILE A 77 3.67 -5.69 4.03
C ILE A 77 4.59 -6.90 4.14
N GLU A 78 4.72 -7.48 5.33
CA GLU A 78 5.48 -8.72 5.57
C GLU A 78 4.94 -9.86 4.70
N ILE A 79 3.64 -10.17 4.77
CA ILE A 79 3.02 -11.24 3.96
C ILE A 79 3.21 -11.00 2.46
N ARG A 80 3.09 -9.74 2.00
CA ARG A 80 3.36 -9.40 0.60
C ARG A 80 4.81 -9.68 0.22
N LYS A 81 5.75 -9.32 1.10
CA LYS A 81 7.17 -9.48 0.87
C LYS A 81 7.51 -10.97 0.73
N GLU A 82 6.99 -11.81 1.61
CA GLU A 82 7.15 -13.27 1.52
C GLU A 82 6.68 -13.84 0.17
N LEU A 83 5.49 -13.42 -0.30
CA LEU A 83 4.99 -13.83 -1.61
C LEU A 83 5.91 -13.36 -2.75
N THR A 84 6.35 -12.11 -2.71
CA THR A 84 7.25 -11.59 -3.75
C THR A 84 8.62 -12.25 -3.72
N ASP A 85 9.14 -12.61 -2.53
CA ASP A 85 10.40 -13.31 -2.38
C ASP A 85 10.30 -14.74 -2.93
N GLU A 86 9.18 -15.42 -2.71
CA GLU A 86 8.88 -16.70 -3.34
C GLU A 86 8.86 -16.56 -4.88
N TRP A 87 8.22 -15.53 -5.43
CA TRP A 87 8.26 -15.29 -6.88
C TRP A 87 9.67 -15.03 -7.41
N LYS A 88 10.50 -14.27 -6.70
CA LYS A 88 11.91 -14.09 -7.07
C LYS A 88 12.66 -15.42 -7.05
N LYS A 89 12.44 -16.25 -6.04
CA LYS A 89 13.02 -17.59 -5.93
C LYS A 89 12.63 -18.49 -7.11
N ARG A 90 11.43 -18.31 -7.67
CA ARG A 90 10.96 -18.98 -8.90
C ARG A 90 11.45 -18.35 -10.20
N GLY A 91 12.35 -17.36 -10.13
CA GLY A 91 12.92 -16.70 -11.31
C GLY A 91 11.96 -15.75 -12.04
N LEU A 92 10.87 -15.33 -11.39
CA LEU A 92 9.93 -14.37 -11.95
C LEU A 92 10.52 -12.95 -11.89
N LYS A 93 10.27 -12.16 -12.94
CA LYS A 93 10.77 -10.79 -13.10
C LYS A 93 9.90 -9.79 -12.33
N GLU A 94 10.56 -8.96 -11.55
CA GLU A 94 9.92 -7.83 -10.89
C GLU A 94 9.28 -6.86 -11.90
N GLY A 95 8.28 -6.11 -11.45
CA GLY A 95 7.51 -5.21 -12.30
C GLY A 95 6.29 -5.90 -12.91
N GLN A 96 6.31 -6.13 -14.23
CA GLN A 96 5.10 -6.51 -14.97
C GLN A 96 4.54 -7.89 -14.57
N GLN A 97 5.39 -8.88 -14.34
CA GLN A 97 4.92 -10.22 -13.96
C GLN A 97 4.30 -10.19 -12.55
N PHE A 98 4.93 -9.52 -11.59
CA PHE A 98 4.42 -9.38 -10.23
C PHE A 98 3.09 -8.62 -10.20
N ALA A 99 2.99 -7.53 -10.96
CA ALA A 99 1.75 -6.78 -11.11
C ALA A 99 0.64 -7.66 -11.69
N THR A 100 0.95 -8.48 -12.69
CA THR A 100 -0.01 -9.39 -13.31
C THR A 100 -0.50 -10.46 -12.35
N LEU A 101 0.40 -11.10 -11.59
CA LEU A 101 0.02 -12.12 -10.60
C LEU A 101 -0.80 -11.52 -9.47
N THR A 102 -0.39 -10.35 -8.96
CA THR A 102 -1.15 -9.60 -7.95
C THR A 102 -2.56 -9.27 -8.45
N ASP A 103 -2.69 -8.86 -9.71
CA ASP A 103 -3.97 -8.53 -10.32
C ASP A 103 -4.87 -9.75 -10.47
N ILE A 104 -4.30 -10.91 -10.83
CA ILE A 104 -5.00 -12.20 -10.87
C ILE A 104 -5.52 -12.57 -9.49
N ILE A 105 -4.68 -12.52 -8.46
CA ILE A 105 -5.06 -12.83 -7.07
C ILE A 105 -6.23 -11.96 -6.67
N THR A 106 -6.08 -10.64 -6.84
CA THR A 106 -7.10 -9.63 -6.48
C THR A 106 -8.40 -9.88 -7.24
N LYS A 107 -8.32 -10.15 -8.54
CA LYS A 107 -9.49 -10.43 -9.37
C LYS A 107 -10.23 -11.69 -8.95
N VAL A 108 -9.51 -12.73 -8.55
CA VAL A 108 -10.14 -14.01 -8.15
C VAL A 108 -10.86 -13.85 -6.82
N TRP A 109 -10.21 -13.27 -5.80
CA TRP A 109 -10.82 -13.18 -4.47
C TRP A 109 -11.85 -12.06 -4.38
N ALA A 110 -11.55 -10.87 -4.91
CA ALA A 110 -12.39 -9.67 -4.79
C ALA A 110 -13.36 -9.47 -5.96
N GLY A 111 -13.19 -10.21 -7.06
CA GLY A 111 -13.97 -10.04 -8.29
C GLY A 111 -13.62 -8.77 -9.08
N LYS A 112 -12.48 -8.12 -8.77
CA LYS A 112 -12.03 -6.87 -9.39
C LYS A 112 -10.52 -6.87 -9.59
N THR A 113 -10.07 -6.37 -10.73
CA THR A 113 -8.66 -5.99 -10.91
C THR A 113 -8.27 -4.90 -9.92
N THR A 114 -6.98 -4.73 -9.67
CA THR A 114 -6.41 -3.69 -8.81
C THR A 114 -6.88 -2.30 -9.24
N LYS A 115 -6.97 -2.05 -10.55
CA LYS A 115 -7.45 -0.78 -11.11
C LYS A 115 -8.94 -0.56 -10.84
N GLU A 116 -9.78 -1.57 -11.12
CA GLU A 116 -11.22 -1.49 -10.83
C GLU A 116 -11.50 -1.36 -9.34
N TYR A 117 -10.68 -1.97 -8.50
CA TYR A 117 -10.82 -1.89 -7.05
C TYR A 117 -10.46 -0.49 -6.53
N LYS A 118 -9.38 0.11 -7.06
CA LYS A 118 -9.06 1.53 -6.77
C LYS A 118 -10.21 2.46 -7.18
N ILE A 119 -10.80 2.24 -8.36
CA ILE A 119 -11.95 3.02 -8.84
C ILE A 119 -13.15 2.85 -7.91
N LEU A 120 -13.48 1.62 -7.49
CA LEU A 120 -14.58 1.35 -6.55
C LEU A 120 -14.44 2.15 -5.24
N LYS A 121 -13.21 2.30 -4.75
CA LYS A 121 -12.90 3.02 -3.52
C LYS A 121 -12.68 4.52 -3.71
N GLY A 122 -12.80 5.03 -4.94
CA GLY A 122 -12.60 6.44 -5.27
C GLY A 122 -11.15 6.91 -5.22
N LEU A 123 -10.18 6.01 -5.42
CA LEU A 123 -8.75 6.28 -5.29
C LEU A 123 -8.15 6.69 -6.64
N LYS A 124 -7.26 7.69 -6.63
CA LYS A 124 -6.50 8.11 -7.82
C LYS A 124 -5.04 7.70 -7.71
N LYS A 125 -4.36 8.22 -6.68
CA LYS A 125 -2.93 7.99 -6.42
C LYS A 125 -2.69 7.22 -5.13
N GLU A 126 -3.71 7.11 -4.29
CA GLU A 126 -3.62 6.48 -2.99
C GLU A 126 -3.36 4.97 -3.07
N ASN A 127 -2.75 4.44 -2.00
CA ASN A 127 -2.53 3.01 -1.84
C ASN A 127 -3.87 2.29 -1.61
N LEU A 128 -4.06 1.15 -2.27
CA LEU A 128 -5.30 0.38 -2.14
C LEU A 128 -5.47 -0.25 -0.75
N ARG A 129 -4.39 -0.79 -0.16
CA ARG A 129 -4.43 -1.50 1.12
C ARG A 129 -4.72 -0.58 2.29
N ASP A 130 -4.20 0.64 2.25
CA ASP A 130 -4.50 1.67 3.23
C ASP A 130 -5.97 2.11 3.14
N ASN A 131 -6.66 1.78 2.05
CA ASN A 131 -8.08 2.10 1.86
C ASN A 131 -8.97 0.85 1.91
N MET A 132 -8.40 -0.33 2.19
CA MET A 132 -9.18 -1.53 2.50
C MET A 132 -9.70 -1.46 3.93
N THR A 133 -10.92 -1.94 4.12
CA THR A 133 -11.44 -2.31 5.45
C THR A 133 -10.59 -3.43 6.04
N ASN A 134 -10.70 -3.66 7.35
CA ASN A 134 -9.92 -4.70 8.02
C ASN A 134 -10.22 -6.10 7.44
N THR A 135 -11.48 -6.40 7.15
CA THR A 135 -11.87 -7.68 6.54
C THR A 135 -11.32 -7.84 5.13
N GLU A 136 -11.38 -6.79 4.30
CA GLU A 136 -10.78 -6.81 2.96
C GLU A 136 -9.26 -7.04 3.04
N LEU A 137 -8.57 -6.39 3.99
CA LEU A 137 -7.13 -6.57 4.19
C LEU A 137 -6.79 -7.99 4.63
N ILE A 138 -7.54 -8.58 5.57
CA ILE A 138 -7.34 -9.96 6.04
C ILE A 138 -7.53 -10.96 4.91
N LEU A 139 -8.59 -10.82 4.10
CA LEU A 139 -8.80 -11.70 2.95
C LEU A 139 -7.71 -11.53 1.89
N ASN A 140 -7.22 -10.30 1.69
CA ASN A 140 -6.09 -10.07 0.78
C ASN A 140 -4.81 -10.76 1.28
N MET A 141 -4.50 -10.66 2.58
CA MET A 141 -3.36 -11.38 3.19
C MET A 141 -3.53 -12.89 3.09
N LEU A 142 -4.74 -13.42 3.33
CA LEU A 142 -5.03 -14.84 3.17
C LEU A 142 -4.78 -15.30 1.72
N ALA A 143 -5.20 -14.50 0.73
CA ALA A 143 -4.97 -14.79 -0.67
C ALA A 143 -3.47 -14.88 -0.99
N GLU A 144 -2.69 -13.92 -0.49
CA GLU A 144 -1.25 -13.83 -0.73
C GLU A 144 -0.47 -14.94 -0.04
N ALA A 145 -0.75 -15.19 1.24
CA ALA A 145 -0.16 -16.29 2.00
C ALA A 145 -0.49 -17.65 1.34
N SER A 146 -1.76 -17.86 0.94
CA SER A 146 -2.18 -19.08 0.25
C SER A 146 -1.46 -19.25 -1.09
N THR A 147 -1.30 -18.18 -1.89
CA THR A 147 -0.53 -18.26 -3.15
C THR A 147 0.91 -18.67 -2.90
N LYS A 148 1.55 -18.10 -1.86
CA LYS A 148 2.93 -18.44 -1.49
C LYS A 148 3.03 -19.91 -1.06
N ASP A 149 2.16 -20.37 -0.16
CA ASP A 149 2.21 -21.75 0.34
C ASP A 149 1.93 -22.77 -0.77
N ILE A 150 0.99 -22.47 -1.68
CA ILE A 150 0.71 -23.29 -2.86
C ILE A 150 1.91 -23.30 -3.80
N SER A 151 2.56 -22.14 -4.05
CA SER A 151 3.79 -22.07 -4.86
C SER A 151 4.89 -22.96 -4.29
N GLN A 152 5.05 -22.98 -2.97
CA GLN A 152 6.03 -23.83 -2.29
C GLN A 152 5.70 -25.32 -2.45
N ALA A 153 4.43 -25.69 -2.42
CA ALA A 153 3.98 -27.06 -2.59
C ALA A 153 4.07 -27.55 -4.04
N THR A 154 3.64 -26.74 -5.02
CA THR A 154 3.54 -27.16 -6.42
C THR A 154 4.79 -26.88 -7.24
N ASN A 155 5.68 -26.00 -6.76
CA ASN A 155 6.94 -25.63 -7.41
C ASN A 155 6.76 -25.22 -8.90
N PRO A 156 6.00 -24.16 -9.22
CA PRO A 156 5.75 -23.78 -10.61
C PRO A 156 7.05 -23.41 -11.33
N GLU A 157 7.24 -23.92 -12.54
CA GLU A 157 8.48 -23.76 -13.31
C GLU A 157 8.49 -22.52 -14.19
N ASN A 158 7.30 -22.04 -14.58
CA ASN A 158 7.15 -20.93 -15.51
C ASN A 158 6.05 -19.95 -15.09
N PHE A 159 5.96 -18.86 -15.85
CA PHE A 159 5.00 -17.79 -15.56
C PHE A 159 3.54 -18.23 -15.70
N GLU A 160 3.21 -19.12 -16.64
CA GLU A 160 1.83 -19.59 -16.82
C GLU A 160 1.39 -20.48 -15.66
N GLU A 161 2.25 -21.37 -15.18
CA GLU A 161 2.00 -22.15 -13.97
C GLU A 161 1.88 -21.24 -12.74
N SER A 162 2.70 -20.21 -12.64
CA SER A 162 2.60 -19.21 -11.57
C SER A 162 1.26 -18.47 -11.60
N LYS A 163 0.66 -18.24 -12.78
CA LYS A 163 -0.71 -17.71 -12.88
C LYS A 163 -1.76 -18.69 -12.36
N ILE A 164 -1.56 -19.99 -12.57
CA ILE A 164 -2.46 -21.02 -12.02
C ILE A 164 -2.38 -21.00 -10.49
N VAL A 165 -1.18 -20.96 -9.92
CA VAL A 165 -0.95 -20.84 -8.48
C VAL A 165 -1.56 -19.56 -7.90
N ALA A 166 -1.41 -18.43 -8.59
CA ALA A 166 -2.07 -17.17 -8.23
C ALA A 166 -3.60 -17.29 -8.21
N ARG A 167 -4.20 -17.98 -9.19
CA ARG A 167 -5.65 -18.24 -9.19
C ARG A 167 -6.06 -19.15 -8.04
N GLN A 168 -5.28 -20.18 -7.72
CA GLN A 168 -5.58 -21.09 -6.62
C GLN A 168 -5.54 -20.37 -5.26
N GLY A 169 -4.49 -19.60 -4.98
CA GLY A 169 -4.41 -18.83 -3.72
C GLY A 169 -5.49 -17.75 -3.61
N GLY A 170 -5.79 -17.05 -4.71
CA GLY A 170 -6.95 -16.15 -4.78
C GLY A 170 -8.27 -16.87 -4.53
N ASN A 171 -8.42 -18.12 -4.97
CA ASN A 171 -9.64 -18.89 -4.76
C ASN A 171 -9.85 -19.29 -3.28
N VAL A 172 -8.78 -19.55 -2.53
CA VAL A 172 -8.87 -19.80 -1.08
C VAL A 172 -9.54 -18.61 -0.37
N ALA A 173 -9.04 -17.40 -0.63
CA ALA A 173 -9.65 -16.19 -0.08
C ALA A 173 -11.05 -15.91 -0.64
N LYS A 174 -11.33 -16.26 -1.90
CA LYS A 174 -12.68 -16.17 -2.49
C LYS A 174 -13.67 -17.03 -1.71
N VAL A 175 -13.33 -18.28 -1.41
CA VAL A 175 -14.19 -19.20 -0.66
C VAL A 175 -14.45 -18.65 0.73
N ALA A 176 -13.39 -18.23 1.44
CA ALA A 176 -13.53 -17.61 2.77
C ALA A 176 -14.43 -16.35 2.73
N ARG A 177 -14.27 -15.51 1.70
CA ARG A 177 -15.12 -14.33 1.49
C ARG A 177 -16.58 -14.73 1.31
N LEU A 178 -16.87 -15.66 0.41
CA LEU A 178 -18.24 -16.06 0.10
C LEU A 178 -18.93 -16.70 1.30
N GLU A 179 -18.22 -17.52 2.06
CA GLU A 179 -18.73 -18.11 3.30
C GLU A 179 -19.07 -17.04 4.34
N LEU A 180 -18.16 -16.07 4.54
CA LEU A 180 -18.39 -14.95 5.44
C LEU A 180 -19.58 -14.08 5.00
N GLU A 181 -19.69 -13.78 3.71
CA GLU A 181 -20.82 -13.02 3.16
C GLU A 181 -22.14 -13.77 3.34
N ALA A 182 -22.16 -15.09 3.15
CA ALA A 182 -23.34 -15.93 3.35
C ALA A 182 -23.80 -15.95 4.82
N LYS A 183 -22.86 -15.99 5.77
CA LYS A 183 -23.19 -15.99 7.21
C LYS A 183 -23.60 -14.62 7.74
N THR A 184 -23.02 -13.55 7.20
CA THR A 184 -23.25 -12.18 7.70
C THR A 184 -24.33 -11.42 6.92
N GLY A 185 -24.67 -11.87 5.71
CA GLY A 185 -25.57 -11.16 4.79
C GLY A 185 -25.00 -9.84 4.23
N LYS A 186 -23.72 -9.53 4.51
CA LYS A 186 -23.07 -8.27 4.12
C LYS A 186 -21.95 -8.53 3.14
N LYS A 187 -21.86 -7.73 2.07
CA LYS A 187 -20.73 -7.77 1.14
C LYS A 187 -19.46 -7.30 1.83
N VAL A 188 -18.36 -8.01 1.60
CA VAL A 188 -17.04 -7.64 2.16
C VAL A 188 -16.35 -6.60 1.28
N VAL A 189 -16.41 -6.76 -0.04
CA VAL A 189 -15.82 -5.81 -0.98
C VAL A 189 -16.76 -4.62 -1.15
N THR A 190 -16.35 -3.46 -0.63
CA THR A 190 -17.18 -2.25 -0.58
C THR A 190 -16.41 -1.01 -1.06
N SER A 191 -17.16 0.06 -1.36
CA SER A 191 -16.61 1.38 -1.70
C SER A 191 -16.06 2.16 -0.51
N LEU A 192 -16.22 1.65 0.73
CA LEU A 192 -15.68 2.28 1.93
C LEU A 192 -14.15 2.40 1.83
N ASN A 193 -13.64 3.57 2.20
CA ASN A 193 -12.21 3.89 2.16
C ASN A 193 -11.73 4.48 3.50
N ALA A 194 -10.43 4.71 3.64
CA ALA A 194 -9.86 5.14 4.91
C ALA A 194 -10.43 6.48 5.37
N LYS A 195 -10.64 7.40 4.42
CA LYS A 195 -11.16 8.75 4.68
C LYS A 195 -12.59 8.70 5.20
N SER A 196 -13.47 7.88 4.60
CA SER A 196 -14.86 7.76 5.06
C SER A 196 -14.93 7.24 6.50
N VAL A 197 -14.11 6.23 6.83
CA VAL A 197 -14.05 5.64 8.19
C VAL A 197 -13.49 6.64 9.21
N LEU A 198 -12.46 7.43 8.85
CA LEU A 198 -11.92 8.47 9.71
C LEU A 198 -12.91 9.61 9.95
N HIS A 199 -13.67 10.02 8.92
CA HIS A 199 -14.70 11.04 9.04
C HIS A 199 -15.87 10.59 9.92
N GLU A 200 -16.33 9.34 9.79
CA GLU A 200 -17.36 8.78 10.67
C GLU A 200 -16.93 8.78 12.14
N LYS A 201 -15.68 8.39 12.43
CA LYS A 201 -15.14 8.45 13.80
C LYS A 201 -15.06 9.87 14.35
N LYS A 202 -14.66 10.85 13.52
CA LYS A 202 -14.64 12.27 13.93
C LYS A 202 -16.04 12.82 14.19
N SER A 203 -17.02 12.44 13.38
CA SER A 203 -18.43 12.80 13.59
C SER A 203 -19.00 12.14 14.85
N ALA A 204 -18.74 10.85 15.08
CA ALA A 204 -19.15 10.15 16.30
C ALA A 204 -18.55 10.76 17.58
N LYS A 205 -17.26 11.18 17.55
CA LYS A 205 -16.61 11.89 18.66
C LYS A 205 -17.19 13.28 18.93
N LYS A 206 -17.69 13.98 17.90
CA LYS A 206 -18.39 15.28 18.05
C LYS A 206 -19.79 15.13 18.64
N LEU A 207 -20.47 14.01 18.36
CA LEU A 207 -21.82 13.73 18.87
C LEU A 207 -21.82 13.16 20.30
N ASN A 208 -20.69 12.66 20.80
CA ASN A 208 -20.57 12.15 22.16
C ASN A 208 -19.24 12.61 22.78
N PRO A 209 -19.13 13.89 23.20
CA PRO A 209 -18.00 14.31 24.02
C PRO A 209 -18.11 13.57 25.36
N GLU A 210 -17.11 12.74 25.67
CA GLU A 210 -17.02 12.06 26.97
C GLU A 210 -17.27 13.08 28.08
N LYS A 211 -18.33 12.86 28.87
CA LYS A 211 -18.56 13.61 30.11
C LYS A 211 -17.33 13.37 30.99
N PRO A 212 -16.72 14.44 31.56
CA PRO A 212 -15.71 14.25 32.58
C PRO A 212 -16.31 13.41 33.70
N ILE A 213 -15.61 12.35 34.07
CA ILE A 213 -15.87 11.64 35.32
C ILE A 213 -15.44 12.62 36.40
N GLU A 214 -16.42 13.26 37.05
CA GLU A 214 -16.19 13.99 38.29
C GLU A 214 -15.93 12.94 39.39
N GLU A 215 -14.71 12.96 39.94
CA GLU A 215 -14.39 12.38 41.26
C GLU A 215 -14.84 13.34 42.37
#